data_AF-A0A956CVK2-F1
#
_entry.id   AF-A0A956CVK2-F1
#
_cell.length_a   1.000
_cell.length_b   1.000
_cell.length_c   1.000
_cell.angle_alpha   90.00
_cell.angle_beta   90.00
_cell.angle_gamma   90.00
#
_symmetry.space_group_name_H-M   'P 1'
#
loop_
_entity.id
_entity.type
_entity.pdbx_description
1 polymer ?
#
loop_
_entity_poly.entity_id
_entity_poly.type
_entity_poly.pdbx_seq_one_letter_code
_entity_poly.pdbx_strand_id
1 'polypeptide(L)' 'MGRKIEMHWVCSSCGHRNLGRHKSCQRCGDPKDASEPWLMPEDPGAAPSVTDPALLRQANAGPDWQCGYCGS' A
#
# COMPACT_ATOMS: atom_id res chain seq x y z
N MET A 1 -15.64 9.39 9.27
CA MET A 1 -14.53 9.26 8.30
C MET A 1 -13.71 8.04 8.69
N GLY A 2 -13.57 7.05 7.80
CA GLY A 2 -12.70 5.90 8.02
C GLY A 2 -11.22 6.30 7.90
N ARG A 3 -10.36 5.67 8.71
CA ARG A 3 -8.90 5.84 8.58
C ARG A 3 -8.43 5.23 7.25
N LYS A 4 -7.57 5.93 6.51
CA LYS A 4 -6.90 5.37 5.34
C LYS A 4 -5.55 4.82 5.75
N ILE A 5 -5.30 3.55 5.47
CA ILE A 5 -4.03 2.88 5.75
C ILE A 5 -3.48 2.42 4.41
N GLU A 6 -2.17 2.63 4.22
CA GLU A 6 -1.48 2.20 3.01
C GLU A 6 -1.12 0.71 3.10
N MET A 7 -1.44 -0.05 2.04
CA MET A 7 -0.99 -1.43 1.92
C MET A 7 0.49 -1.49 1.55
N HIS A 8 1.07 -2.67 1.63
CA HIS A 8 2.43 -2.98 1.24
C HIS A 8 2.43 -4.07 0.16
N TRP A 9 3.58 -4.30 -0.45
CA TRP A 9 3.83 -5.49 -1.26
C TRP A 9 5.28 -5.92 -1.07
N VAL A 10 5.57 -7.19 -1.35
CA VAL A 10 6.93 -7.74 -1.27
C VAL A 10 7.40 -8.02 -2.68
N CYS A 11 8.54 -7.46 -3.05
CA CYS A 11 9.15 -7.67 -4.35
C CYS A 11 9.64 -9.11 -4.46
N SER A 12 9.13 -9.84 -5.44
CA SER A 12 9.50 -11.22 -5.76
C SER A 12 10.96 -11.36 -6.18
N SER A 13 11.54 -10.34 -6.84
CA SER A 13 12.93 -10.36 -7.28
C SER A 13 13.97 -10.26 -6.16
N CYS A 14 13.69 -9.46 -5.11
CA CYS A 14 14.70 -9.13 -4.09
C CYS A 14 14.21 -9.21 -2.63
N GLY A 15 12.94 -9.57 -2.42
CA GLY A 15 12.31 -9.68 -1.10
C GLY A 15 12.06 -8.35 -0.38
N HIS A 16 12.32 -7.21 -1.01
CA HIS A 16 12.12 -5.91 -0.37
C HIS A 16 10.62 -5.59 -0.20
N ARG A 17 10.24 -5.15 1.00
CA ARG A 17 8.90 -4.67 1.28
C ARG A 17 8.76 -3.22 0.85
N ASN A 18 7.81 -2.96 -0.03
CA ASN A 18 7.51 -1.65 -0.58
C ASN A 18 6.13 -1.17 -0.12
N LEU A 19 5.93 0.14 -0.09
CA LEU A 19 4.62 0.76 0.18
C LEU A 19 3.73 0.73 -1.08
N GLY A 20 2.42 0.75 -0.87
CA GLY A 20 1.38 0.60 -1.90
C GLY A 20 1.47 1.61 -3.04
N ARG A 21 1.87 2.85 -2.73
CA ARG A 21 2.09 3.91 -3.71
C ARG A 21 3.21 3.62 -4.71
N HIS A 22 4.16 2.75 -4.36
CA HIS A 22 5.31 2.46 -5.20
C HIS A 22 4.97 1.33 -6.17
N LYS A 23 4.92 1.67 -7.47
CA LYS A 23 4.72 0.70 -8.56
C LYS A 23 6.01 0.03 -9.03
N SER A 24 7.15 0.46 -8.49
CA SER A 24 8.47 -0.14 -8.70
C SER A 24 9.17 -0.30 -7.36
N CYS A 25 9.96 -1.36 -7.22
CA CYS A 25 10.71 -1.68 -6.04
C CYS A 25 11.71 -0.56 -5.74
N GLN A 26 11.64 0.02 -4.55
CA GLN A 26 12.52 1.10 -4.12
C GLN A 26 13.96 0.63 -3.84
N ARG A 27 14.20 -0.69 -3.87
CA ARG A 27 15.53 -1.28 -3.67
C ARG A 27 16.21 -1.72 -4.96
N CYS A 28 15.54 -2.48 -5.83
CA CYS A 28 16.14 -3.01 -7.06
C CYS A 28 15.64 -2.35 -8.34
N GLY A 29 14.56 -1.56 -8.28
CA GLY A 29 13.98 -0.89 -9.45
C GLY A 29 12.96 -1.71 -10.23
N ASP A 30 12.85 -3.02 -9.97
CA ASP A 30 11.91 -3.89 -10.71
C ASP A 30 10.47 -3.40 -10.52
N PRO A 31 9.65 -3.40 -11.60
CA PRO A 31 8.24 -3.06 -11.49
C PRO A 31 7.53 -4.09 -10.59
N LYS A 32 6.49 -3.63 -9.89
CA LYS A 32 5.57 -4.51 -9.18
C LYS A 32 4.86 -5.40 -10.19
N ASP A 33 4.91 -6.71 -9.98
CA ASP A 33 4.19 -7.68 -10.79
C ASP A 33 2.72 -7.78 -10.36
N ALA A 34 1.85 -8.15 -11.29
CA ALA A 34 0.42 -8.32 -11.02
C ALA A 34 0.13 -9.50 -10.06
N SER A 35 0.99 -10.52 -10.03
CA SER A 35 0.89 -11.67 -9.12
C SER A 35 1.31 -11.36 -7.69
N GLU A 36 2.05 -10.27 -7.45
CA GLU A 36 2.46 -9.88 -6.10
C GLU A 36 1.25 -9.35 -5.32
N PRO A 37 0.91 -9.95 -4.16
CA PRO A 37 -0.28 -9.54 -3.43
C PRO A 37 -0.09 -8.18 -2.75
N TRP A 38 -1.18 -7.44 -2.61
CA TRP A 38 -1.26 -6.34 -1.66
C TRP A 38 -1.41 -6.90 -0.25
N LEU A 39 -0.63 -6.38 0.68
CA LEU A 39 -0.53 -6.84 2.05
C LEU A 39 -0.92 -5.69 2.98
N MET A 40 -1.87 -5.94 3.86
CA MET A 40 -2.09 -5.04 4.99
C MET A 40 -0.83 -4.98 5.87
N PRO A 41 -0.63 -3.87 6.60
CA PRO A 41 0.31 -3.87 7.72
C PRO A 41 -0.05 -4.98 8.72
N GLU A 42 0.96 -5.55 9.36
CA GLU A 42 0.79 -6.63 10.35
C GLU A 42 -0.06 -6.18 11.54
N ASP A 43 0.06 -4.91 11.95
CA ASP A 43 -0.81 -4.25 12.92
C ASP A 43 -1.52 -3.04 12.28
N PRO A 44 -2.73 -3.22 11.73
CA PRO A 44 -3.54 -2.12 11.22
C PRO A 44 -3.97 -1.14 12.31
N GLY A 45 -3.98 -1.55 13.58
CA GLY A 45 -4.29 -0.71 14.74
C GLY A 45 -3.25 0.37 14.98
N ALA A 46 -1.97 -0.02 14.90
CA ALA A 46 -0.82 0.87 15.04
C ALA A 46 -0.36 1.51 13.72
N ALA A 47 -0.85 1.03 12.58
CA ALA A 47 -0.46 1.59 11.29
C ALA A 47 -0.82 3.08 11.17
N PRO A 48 0.10 3.93 10.70
CA PRO A 48 -0.15 5.34 10.55
C PRO A 48 -1.27 5.58 9.54
N SER A 49 -2.18 6.50 9.89
CA SER A 49 -3.18 6.96 8.96
C SER A 49 -2.56 7.87 7.91
N VAL A 50 -2.98 7.70 6.66
CA VAL A 50 -2.61 8.58 5.55
C VAL A 50 -3.34 9.89 5.74
N THR A 51 -2.62 10.94 6.07
CA THR A 51 -3.17 12.29 6.31
C THR A 51 -2.73 13.32 5.28
N ASP A 52 -1.66 13.04 4.53
CA ASP A 52 -1.17 13.94 3.49
C ASP A 52 -2.23 14.14 2.39
N PRO A 53 -2.59 15.39 2.02
CA PRO A 53 -3.64 15.64 1.03
C PRO A 53 -3.34 15.09 -0.36
N ALA A 54 -2.07 14.99 -0.76
CA ALA A 54 -1.70 14.42 -2.06
C ALA A 54 -1.80 12.90 -2.05
N LEU A 55 -1.36 12.26 -0.96
CA LEU A 55 -1.52 10.81 -0.77
C LEU A 55 -2.99 10.43 -0.59
N LEU A 56 -3.79 11.24 0.10
CA LEU A 56 -5.24 11.04 0.21
C LEU A 56 -5.93 11.07 -1.15
N ARG A 57 -5.52 11.98 -2.05
CA ARG A 57 -6.01 12.01 -3.44
C ARG A 57 -5.64 10.75 -4.20
N GLN A 58 -4.40 10.27 -4.09
CA GLN A 58 -3.96 9.00 -4.69
C GLN A 58 -4.73 7.81 -4.11
N ALA A 59 -4.93 7.78 -2.79
CA ALA A 59 -5.68 6.77 -2.08
C ALA A 59 -7.18 6.75 -2.42
N ASN A 60 -7.73 7.85 -2.95
CA ASN A 60 -9.09 7.89 -3.47
C ASN A 60 -9.17 7.47 -4.95
N ALA A 61 -8.03 7.37 -5.63
CA ALA A 61 -7.96 7.14 -7.07
C ALA A 61 -7.72 5.66 -7.46
N GLY A 62 -7.41 4.76 -6.50
CA GLY A 62 -7.08 3.36 -6.83
C GLY A 62 -7.25 2.37 -5.67
N PRO A 63 -7.21 1.05 -5.98
CA PRO A 63 -7.52 -0.03 -5.03
C PRO A 63 -6.40 -0.34 -4.02
N ASP A 64 -5.22 0.28 -4.14
CA ASP A 64 -4.02 -0.07 -3.36
C ASP A 64 -4.07 0.48 -1.91
N TRP A 65 -5.19 1.09 -1.52
CA TRP A 65 -5.39 1.83 -0.27
C TRP A 65 -6.79 1.52 0.27
N GLN A 66 -7.01 0.35 0.87
CA GLN A 66 -8.31 -0.03 1.41
C GLN A 66 -8.18 -0.77 2.74
N CYS A 67 -9.19 -0.66 3.61
CA CYS A 67 -9.30 -1.43 4.86
C CYS A 67 -10.46 -2.43 4.76
N GLY A 68 -10.20 -3.72 5.01
CA GLY A 68 -11.15 -4.83 4.81
C GLY A 68 -12.36 -4.91 5.75
N TYR A 69 -12.66 -3.89 6.55
CA TYR A 69 -13.81 -3.89 7.48
C TYR A 69 -14.99 -3.01 7.02
N CYS A 70 -14.80 -2.11 6.05
CA CYS A 70 -15.84 -1.15 5.66
C CYS A 70 -15.94 -0.82 4.16
N GLY A 71 -15.29 -1.58 3.29
CA GLY A 71 -15.56 -1.56 1.85
C GLY A 71 -15.32 -0.22 1.14
N SER A 72 -14.37 0.59 1.60
CA SER A 72 -13.89 1.79 0.91
C SER A 72 -12.40 2.04 1.13
#